data_AF-G3MTI1-F1
#
_entry.id   AF-G3MTI1-F1
#
_cell.length_a   1.000
_cell.length_b   1.000
_cell.length_c   1.000
_cell.angle_alpha   90.00
_cell.angle_beta   90.00
_cell.angle_gamma   90.00
#
_symmetry.space_group_name_H-M   'P 1'
#
loop_
_entity.id
_entity.type
_entity.pdbx_description
1 polymer ?
#
loop_
_entity_poly.entity_id
_entity_poly.type
_entity_poly.pdbx_seq_one_letter_code
_entity_poly.pdbx_strand_id
1 'polypeptide(L)'
;MKTLIAAFFSFLLLGAMHCDKPDATTGRITDHCHYKGHAIQNGEFKSLQVPCVQVSCTSGKVKVLHCLPRQLLAKDKRCFKHPGEAAPYPSCCPTFACV
;
A
#
# COMPACT_ATOMS: atom_id res chain seq x y z
N MET A 1 -58.58 35.71 24.75
CA MET A 1 -58.68 34.24 24.72
C MET A 1 -57.81 33.73 23.56
N LYS A 2 -56.54 33.45 23.81
CA LYS A 2 -55.57 32.96 22.80
C LYS A 2 -54.50 32.16 23.53
N THR A 3 -54.86 30.95 23.92
CA THR A 3 -53.93 29.95 24.46
C THR A 3 -54.51 28.62 24.05
N LEU A 4 -53.82 27.91 23.14
CA LEU A 4 -53.83 26.45 22.91
C LEU A 4 -53.36 26.13 21.48
N ILE A 5 -52.18 26.61 21.10
CA ILE A 5 -51.41 26.00 20.00
C ILE A 5 -49.93 26.05 20.40
N ALA A 6 -49.58 25.39 21.51
CA ALA A 6 -48.22 25.31 22.02
C ALA A 6 -47.78 23.85 22.23
N ALA A 7 -48.35 22.90 21.48
CA ALA A 7 -48.10 21.47 21.70
C ALA A 7 -47.72 20.67 20.45
N PHE A 8 -47.51 21.30 19.28
CA PHE A 8 -47.23 20.54 18.04
C PHE A 8 -45.94 20.94 17.30
N PHE A 9 -45.10 21.79 17.89
CA PHE A 9 -43.87 22.27 17.23
C PHE A 9 -42.55 21.81 17.89
N SER A 10 -42.61 20.93 18.89
CA SER A 10 -41.41 20.51 19.64
C SER A 10 -40.77 19.19 19.17
N PHE A 11 -41.29 18.54 18.13
CA PHE A 11 -40.79 17.23 17.67
C PHE A 11 -40.23 17.21 16.23
N LEU A 12 -39.88 18.35 15.66
CA LEU A 12 -39.39 18.45 14.26
C LEU A 12 -37.97 19.03 14.13
N LEU A 13 -37.08 18.83 15.11
CA LEU A 13 -35.71 19.37 15.03
C LEU A 13 -34.56 18.42 15.41
N LEU A 14 -34.80 17.13 15.64
CA LEU A 14 -33.71 16.16 15.83
C LEU A 14 -33.80 15.00 14.82
N GLY A 15 -33.88 15.37 13.55
CA GLY A 15 -33.69 14.47 12.42
C GLY A 15 -32.52 14.91 11.57
N ALA A 16 -31.39 15.31 12.17
CA ALA A 16 -30.13 15.34 11.45
C ALA A 16 -29.75 13.89 11.15
N MET A 17 -30.32 13.34 10.07
CA MET A 17 -29.71 12.24 9.34
C MET A 17 -28.32 12.74 8.99
N HIS A 18 -27.34 12.30 9.77
CA HIS A 18 -25.96 12.39 9.42
C HIS A 18 -25.88 11.62 8.11
N CYS A 19 -25.76 12.34 6.99
CA CYS A 19 -25.31 11.74 5.76
C CYS A 19 -23.91 11.24 6.06
N ASP A 20 -23.81 10.00 6.55
CA ASP A 20 -22.58 9.23 6.46
C ASP A 20 -22.33 9.13 4.96
N LYS A 21 -21.42 9.98 4.50
CA LYS A 21 -21.03 10.03 3.11
C LYS A 21 -20.51 8.62 2.84
N PRO A 22 -21.10 7.83 1.92
CA PRO A 22 -20.47 6.59 1.52
C PRO A 22 -19.08 6.98 1.06
N ASP A 23 -18.06 6.57 1.83
CA ASP A 23 -16.69 6.85 1.48
C ASP A 23 -16.50 6.35 0.06
N ALA A 24 -16.01 7.25 -0.78
CA ALA A 24 -15.91 7.04 -2.20
C ALA A 24 -14.76 6.08 -2.49
N THR A 25 -14.90 4.84 -2.04
CA THR A 25 -14.26 3.63 -2.56
C THR A 25 -14.78 3.28 -3.96
N THR A 26 -15.11 4.30 -4.76
CA THR A 26 -15.48 4.20 -6.17
C THR A 26 -14.48 5.06 -6.95
N GLY A 27 -13.31 4.50 -7.23
CA GLY A 27 -12.47 4.94 -8.35
C GLY A 27 -11.49 6.10 -8.12
N ARG A 28 -11.24 6.57 -6.89
CA ARG A 28 -10.13 7.51 -6.68
C ARG A 28 -8.82 6.74 -6.68
N ILE A 29 -8.17 6.68 -7.85
CA ILE A 29 -6.76 6.32 -7.94
C ILE A 29 -6.03 7.26 -6.98
N THR A 30 -5.45 6.73 -5.90
CA THR A 30 -4.60 7.54 -5.03
C THR A 30 -3.37 7.91 -5.85
N ASP A 31 -3.03 9.20 -5.85
CA ASP A 31 -1.88 9.70 -6.62
C ASP A 31 -0.55 9.12 -6.13
N HIS A 32 -0.53 8.55 -4.92
CA HIS A 32 0.61 7.89 -4.33
C HIS A 32 0.26 6.57 -3.63
N CYS A 33 1.29 5.77 -3.39
CA CYS A 33 1.29 4.62 -2.52
C CYS A 33 2.28 4.81 -1.38
N HIS A 34 1.99 4.24 -0.21
CA HIS A 34 2.89 4.22 0.93
C HIS A 34 3.41 2.80 1.19
N TYR A 35 4.73 2.64 1.28
CA TYR A 35 5.37 1.38 1.63
C TYR A 35 6.53 1.61 2.60
N LYS A 36 6.41 1.08 3.82
CA LYS A 36 7.45 1.15 4.89
C LYS A 36 8.06 2.55 5.07
N GLY A 37 7.23 3.59 5.07
CA GLY A 37 7.67 4.98 5.22
C GLY A 37 8.12 5.67 3.92
N HIS A 38 8.08 4.99 2.77
CA HIS A 38 8.32 5.59 1.47
C HIS A 38 7.01 5.89 0.74
N ALA A 39 6.87 7.12 0.26
CA ALA A 39 5.86 7.47 -0.74
C ALA A 39 6.41 7.13 -2.14
N ILE A 40 5.58 6.48 -2.96
CA ILE A 40 5.85 6.16 -4.36
C ILE A 40 4.70 6.74 -5.18
N GLN A 41 5.01 7.54 -6.20
CA GLN A 41 3.96 8.11 -7.06
C GLN A 41 3.29 7.03 -7.90
N ASN A 42 2.02 7.24 -8.23
CA ASN A 42 1.30 6.35 -9.13
C ASN A 42 1.99 6.28 -10.51
N GLY A 43 2.24 5.07 -10.99
CA GLY A 43 3.00 4.82 -12.22
C GLY A 43 4.51 4.69 -12.01
N GLU A 44 5.02 5.09 -10.85
CA GLU A 44 6.45 5.05 -10.53
C GLU A 44 6.85 3.80 -9.76
N PHE A 45 8.17 3.58 -9.71
CA PHE A 45 8.78 2.58 -8.87
C PHE A 45 9.94 3.16 -8.06
N LYS A 46 10.26 2.48 -6.96
CA LYS A 46 11.39 2.81 -6.10
C LYS A 46 12.16 1.56 -5.74
N SER A 47 13.46 1.55 -6.04
CA SER A 47 14.38 0.53 -5.57
C SER A 47 14.89 0.88 -4.17
N LEU A 48 14.76 -0.07 -3.24
CA LEU A 48 15.19 0.07 -1.85
C LEU A 48 16.36 -0.85 -1.57
N GLN A 49 17.26 -0.40 -0.70
CA GLN A 49 18.36 -1.23 -0.18
C GLN A 49 17.92 -2.01 1.07
N VAL A 50 17.15 -1.38 1.96
CA VAL A 50 16.64 -2.00 3.20
C VAL A 50 15.14 -1.72 3.33
N PRO A 51 14.26 -2.72 3.19
CA PRO A 51 14.56 -4.07 2.69
C PRO A 51 15.01 -4.04 1.22
N CYS A 52 15.81 -5.02 0.78
CA CYS A 52 16.26 -5.14 -0.62
C CYS A 52 15.11 -5.57 -1.53
N VAL A 53 14.36 -4.60 -2.06
CA VAL A 53 13.16 -4.80 -2.89
C VAL A 53 13.00 -3.66 -3.89
N GLN A 54 12.25 -3.91 -4.96
CA GLN A 54 11.67 -2.84 -5.78
C GLN A 54 10.17 -2.74 -5.49
N VAL A 55 9.70 -1.53 -5.29
CA VAL A 55 8.30 -1.24 -4.98
C VAL A 55 7.74 -0.42 -6.12
N SER A 56 6.67 -0.88 -6.76
CA SER A 56 5.93 -0.10 -7.74
C SER A 56 4.54 0.26 -7.24
N CYS A 57 4.06 1.43 -7.65
CA CYS A 57 2.71 1.90 -7.35
C CYS A 57 1.90 1.96 -8.65
N THR A 58 0.74 1.32 -8.69
CA THR A 58 -0.14 1.36 -9.85
C THR A 58 -1.59 1.39 -9.41
N SER A 59 -2.31 2.45 -9.76
CA SER A 59 -3.68 2.73 -9.38
C SER A 59 -3.89 2.65 -7.85
N GLY A 60 -2.97 3.20 -7.08
CA GLY A 60 -2.98 3.14 -5.62
C GLY A 60 -2.64 1.77 -5.02
N LYS A 61 -2.27 0.79 -5.85
CA LYS A 61 -1.86 -0.55 -5.40
C LYS A 61 -0.35 -0.67 -5.39
N VAL A 62 0.18 -1.16 -4.27
CA VAL A 62 1.60 -1.48 -4.11
C VAL A 62 1.89 -2.87 -4.64
N LYS A 63 2.89 -2.99 -5.51
CA LYS A 63 3.50 -4.26 -5.89
C LYS A 63 4.96 -4.27 -5.42
N VAL A 64 5.36 -5.34 -4.74
CA VAL A 64 6.72 -5.51 -4.21
C VAL A 64 7.41 -6.65 -4.94
N LEU A 65 8.53 -6.35 -5.57
CA LEU A 65 9.43 -7.31 -6.18
C LEU A 65 10.57 -7.62 -5.22
N HIS A 66 10.67 -8.89 -4.85
CA HIS A 66 11.72 -9.42 -3.99
C HIS A 66 12.81 -10.09 -4.82
N CYS A 67 14.01 -10.20 -4.26
CA CYS A 67 15.05 -11.06 -4.82
C CYS A 67 14.57 -12.50 -4.98
N LEU A 68 15.16 -13.26 -5.91
CA LEU A 68 14.76 -14.64 -6.17
C LEU A 68 14.67 -15.47 -4.87
N PRO A 69 13.59 -16.26 -4.69
CA PRO A 69 13.39 -17.01 -3.47
C PRO A 69 14.46 -18.08 -3.31
N ARG A 70 15.11 -18.08 -2.14
CA ARG A 70 16.17 -19.02 -1.74
C ARG A 70 15.78 -20.49 -1.95
N GLN A 71 14.49 -20.80 -1.84
CA GLN A 71 13.95 -22.15 -1.99
C GLN A 71 14.11 -22.74 -3.40
N LEU A 72 14.18 -21.89 -4.44
CA LEU A 72 14.38 -22.35 -5.82
C LEU A 72 15.83 -22.80 -6.07
N LEU A 73 16.80 -22.28 -5.30
CA LEU A 73 18.23 -22.48 -5.55
C LEU A 73 18.93 -23.31 -4.46
N ALA A 74 18.31 -23.47 -3.29
CA ALA A 74 18.86 -24.25 -2.17
C ALA A 74 18.77 -25.78 -2.35
N LYS A 75 18.19 -26.28 -3.44
CA LYS A 75 18.06 -27.73 -3.68
C LYS A 75 19.31 -28.36 -4.29
N ASP A 76 20.18 -27.59 -4.95
CA ASP A 76 21.39 -28.12 -5.56
C ASP A 76 22.61 -27.78 -4.69
N LYS A 77 23.27 -28.82 -4.17
CA LYS A 77 24.44 -28.71 -3.29
C LYS A 77 25.66 -28.10 -3.99
N ARG A 78 25.61 -27.97 -5.31
CA ARG A 78 26.66 -27.36 -6.13
C ARG A 78 26.45 -25.87 -6.38
N CYS A 79 25.41 -25.28 -5.82
CA CYS A 79 25.15 -23.85 -5.92
C CYS A 79 25.67 -23.09 -4.70
N PHE A 80 26.57 -22.14 -4.93
CA PHE A 80 27.09 -21.22 -3.93
C PHE A 80 26.35 -19.89 -3.99
N LYS A 81 26.02 -19.34 -2.81
CA LYS A 81 25.38 -18.02 -2.69
C LYS A 81 26.44 -16.95 -2.53
N HIS A 82 26.45 -15.96 -3.42
CA HIS A 82 27.21 -14.73 -3.26
C HIS A 82 26.30 -13.65 -2.65
N PRO A 83 26.75 -12.92 -1.63
CA PRO A 83 25.99 -11.79 -1.08
C PRO A 83 25.87 -10.67 -2.12
N GLY A 84 24.77 -9.93 -2.06
CA GLY A 84 24.61 -8.72 -2.86
C GLY A 84 25.38 -7.54 -2.27
N GLU A 85 25.43 -6.45 -3.02
CA GLU A 85 26.16 -5.23 -2.65
C GLU A 85 25.37 -4.33 -1.68
N ALA A 86 26.06 -3.40 -1.03
CA ALA A 86 25.43 -2.36 -0.21
C ALA A 86 24.81 -1.24 -1.10
N ALA A 87 23.91 -1.63 -2.00
CA ALA A 87 23.29 -0.78 -3.01
C ALA A 87 21.77 -1.05 -3.12
N PRO A 88 20.97 -0.20 -3.76
CA PRO A 88 19.54 -0.47 -3.97
C PRO A 88 19.28 -1.70 -4.84
N TYR A 89 18.04 -2.22 -4.80
CA TYR A 89 17.60 -3.28 -5.70
C TYR A 89 17.85 -2.91 -7.19
N PRO A 90 18.33 -3.84 -8.03
CA PRO A 90 18.58 -5.26 -7.75
C PRO A 90 19.99 -5.58 -7.21
N SER A 91 20.89 -4.61 -7.06
CA SER A 91 22.30 -4.85 -6.71
C SER A 91 22.49 -5.44 -5.31
N CYS A 92 21.60 -5.15 -4.36
CA CYS A 92 21.60 -5.82 -3.06
C CYS A 92 21.10 -7.27 -3.07
N CYS A 93 20.60 -7.77 -4.20
CA CYS A 93 20.15 -9.15 -4.29
C CYS A 93 21.33 -10.12 -4.30
N PRO A 94 21.24 -11.24 -3.57
CA PRO A 94 22.25 -12.27 -3.66
C PRO A 94 22.18 -12.97 -5.03
N THR A 95 23.33 -13.30 -5.58
CA THR A 95 23.46 -14.13 -6.77
C THR A 95 23.83 -15.56 -6.37
N PHE A 96 23.58 -16.51 -7.26
CA PHE A 96 23.91 -17.91 -7.05
C PHE A 96 24.68 -18.42 -8.25
N ALA A 97 25.82 -19.05 -8.01
CA ALA A 97 26.64 -19.69 -9.03
C ALA A 97 26.67 -21.19 -8.76
N CYS A 98 26.31 -22.00 -9.75
CA CYS A 98 26.29 -23.45 -9.66
C CYS A 98 27.41 -24.05 -10.51
N VAL A 99 28.11 -25.06 -9.98
CA VAL A 99 29.21 -25.77 -10.64
C VAL A 99 28.83 -27.17 -11.10
#